data_AF-A0A1F2UGR4-F1
#
_entry.id   AF-A0A1F2UGR4-F1
#
_cell.length_a   1.000
_cell.length_b   1.000
_cell.length_c   1.000
_cell.angle_alpha   90.00
_cell.angle_beta   90.00
_cell.angle_gamma   90.00
#
_symmetry.space_group_name_H-M   'P 1'
#
loop_
_entity.id
_entity.type
_entity.pdbx_description
1 polymer ?
#
loop_
_entity_poly.entity_id
_entity_poly.type
_entity_poly.pdbx_seq_one_letter_code
_entity_poly.pdbx_strand_id
1 'polypeptide(L)'
;METGHWANVSLAAQNGVARLTLHRPPANVLNLEALSELTVAIDDASMDGTLKVLVLTAEGKHFSAGVDVADHTPERVGEMIPIFDRLCRLLSQLPCVARAVGSPSGGQGQWRATPGILGQDLRG
;
A
#
# COMPACT_ATOMS: atom_id res chain seq x y z
N MET A 1 8.27 -13.49 -7.26
CA MET A 1 7.98 -12.08 -7.58
C MET A 1 9.24 -11.23 -7.40
N GLU A 2 9.51 -10.33 -8.35
CA GLU A 2 10.61 -9.35 -8.31
C GLU A 2 10.25 -8.13 -7.46
N THR A 3 11.26 -7.40 -6.99
CA THR A 3 11.09 -6.13 -6.29
C THR A 3 10.76 -5.01 -7.28
N GLY A 4 9.70 -4.23 -7.01
CA GLY A 4 9.31 -3.07 -7.79
C GLY A 4 9.65 -1.76 -7.06
N HIS A 5 10.04 -0.73 -7.81
CA HIS A 5 10.28 0.61 -7.25
C HIS A 5 9.72 1.67 -8.19
N TRP A 6 8.89 2.55 -7.63
CA TRP A 6 8.29 3.70 -8.32
C TRP A 6 8.66 4.99 -7.59
N ALA A 7 8.08 6.13 -7.97
CA ALA A 7 8.40 7.40 -7.34
C ALA A 7 7.83 7.51 -5.92
N ASN A 8 6.61 7.02 -5.68
CA ASN A 8 5.92 7.16 -4.38
C ASN A 8 5.71 5.83 -3.65
N VAL A 9 5.99 4.69 -4.29
CA VAL A 9 5.82 3.35 -3.70
C VAL A 9 6.97 2.41 -4.01
N SER A 10 7.20 1.44 -3.13
CA SER A 10 8.05 0.28 -3.42
C SER A 10 7.37 -1.02 -3.02
N LEU A 11 7.73 -2.10 -3.70
CA LEU A 11 7.17 -3.44 -3.52
C LEU A 11 8.32 -4.45 -3.35
N ALA A 12 8.28 -5.22 -2.27
CA ALA A 12 9.21 -6.31 -2.03
C ALA A 12 8.46 -7.56 -1.60
N ALA A 13 8.78 -8.71 -2.19
CA ALA A 13 8.13 -9.98 -1.86
C ALA A 13 9.11 -11.05 -1.42
N GLN A 14 8.73 -11.80 -0.39
CA GLN A 14 9.48 -12.96 0.09
C GLN A 14 8.55 -13.94 0.81
N ASN A 15 8.72 -15.24 0.56
CA ASN A 15 8.01 -16.33 1.26
C ASN A 15 6.46 -16.20 1.26
N GLY A 16 5.89 -15.73 0.14
CA GLY A 16 4.45 -15.51 0.01
C GLY A 16 3.93 -14.26 0.73
N VAL A 17 4.81 -13.36 1.18
CA VAL A 17 4.44 -12.06 1.73
C VAL A 17 4.94 -10.97 0.80
N ALA A 18 4.03 -10.16 0.25
CA ALA A 18 4.37 -8.93 -0.46
C ALA A 18 4.23 -7.73 0.49
N ARG A 19 5.26 -6.88 0.55
CA ARG A 19 5.26 -5.61 1.27
C ARG A 19 5.23 -4.47 0.28
N LEU A 20 4.19 -3.67 0.34
CA LEU A 20 4.09 -2.41 -0.37
C LEU A 20 4.33 -1.27 0.62
N THR A 21 5.23 -0.35 0.29
CA THR A 21 5.57 0.78 1.16
C THR A 21 5.35 2.11 0.44
N LEU A 22 4.59 3.02 1.07
CA LEU A 22 4.40 4.40 0.63
C LEU A 22 5.57 5.27 1.10
N HIS A 23 6.16 6.06 0.21
CA HIS A 23 7.36 6.87 0.48
C HIS A 23 7.14 8.34 0.12
N ARG A 24 6.01 8.90 0.53
CA ARG A 24 5.60 10.29 0.23
C ARG A 24 5.35 11.12 1.51
N PRO A 25 6.33 11.24 2.42
CA PRO A 25 6.18 12.05 3.62
C PRO A 25 5.88 13.54 3.28
N PRO A 26 5.29 14.31 4.22
CA PRO A 26 5.10 14.00 5.64
C PRO A 26 3.79 13.26 5.96
N ALA A 27 2.80 13.30 5.06
CA ALA A 27 1.46 12.80 5.30
C ALA A 27 1.05 11.68 4.35
N ASN A 28 1.87 11.31 3.36
CA ASN A 28 1.57 10.26 2.38
C ASN A 28 0.22 10.47 1.69
N VAL A 29 -0.08 11.71 1.30
CA VAL A 29 -1.29 12.05 0.53
C VAL A 29 -1.22 11.36 -0.83
N LEU A 30 -2.31 10.74 -1.28
CA LEU A 30 -2.38 9.99 -2.52
C LEU A 30 -2.83 10.89 -3.66
N ASN A 31 -1.89 11.39 -4.45
CA ASN A 31 -2.20 12.03 -5.73
C ASN A 31 -2.43 10.97 -6.83
N LEU A 32 -2.81 11.41 -8.03
CA LEU A 32 -3.02 10.54 -9.19
C LEU A 32 -1.83 9.60 -9.49
N GLU A 33 -0.60 10.12 -9.40
CA GLU A 33 0.60 9.31 -9.63
C GLU A 33 0.72 8.19 -8.59
N ALA A 34 0.64 8.52 -7.29
CA ALA A 34 0.71 7.53 -6.22
C ALA A 34 -0.43 6.50 -6.30
N LEU A 35 -1.65 6.92 -6.67
CA LEU A 35 -2.78 6.00 -6.89
C LEU A 35 -2.51 5.03 -8.04
N SER A 36 -1.96 5.54 -9.15
CA SER A 36 -1.59 4.73 -10.31
C SER A 36 -0.50 3.71 -9.95
N GLU A 37 0.58 4.15 -9.30
CA GLU A 37 1.69 3.29 -8.91
C GLU A 37 1.24 2.22 -7.89
N LEU A 38 0.41 2.59 -6.91
CA LEU A 38 -0.22 1.64 -5.97
C LEU A 38 -1.02 0.57 -6.72
N THR A 39 -1.83 1.00 -7.69
CA THR A 39 -2.69 0.10 -8.45
C THR A 39 -1.86 -0.89 -9.25
N VAL A 40 -0.80 -0.44 -9.92
CA VAL A 40 0.13 -1.32 -10.67
C VAL A 40 0.83 -2.30 -9.73
N ALA A 41 1.40 -1.81 -8.62
CA ALA A 41 2.12 -2.66 -7.68
C ALA A 41 1.24 -3.75 -7.04
N ILE A 42 -0.03 -3.44 -6.75
CA ILE A 42 -0.98 -4.42 -6.20
C ILE A 42 -1.43 -5.41 -7.26
N ASP A 43 -1.63 -4.96 -8.50
CA ASP A 43 -1.95 -5.83 -9.63
C ASP A 43 -0.84 -6.85 -9.88
N ASP A 44 0.42 -6.38 -9.94
CA ASP A 44 1.62 -7.24 -10.07
C ASP A 44 1.69 -8.27 -8.93
N ALA A 45 1.45 -7.85 -7.69
CA ALA A 45 1.43 -8.76 -6.54
C ALA A 45 0.28 -9.78 -6.65
N SER A 46 -0.88 -9.37 -7.16
CA SER A 46 -2.06 -10.25 -7.30
C SER A 46 -1.87 -11.34 -8.35
N MET A 47 -1.00 -11.12 -9.33
CA MET A 47 -0.64 -12.12 -10.34
C MET A 47 0.31 -13.19 -9.81
N ASP A 48 0.95 -12.98 -8.65
CA ASP A 48 1.77 -14.00 -7.99
C ASP A 48 0.87 -15.01 -7.24
N GLY A 49 0.64 -16.17 -7.86
CA GLY A 49 -0.14 -17.26 -7.26
C GLY A 49 0.46 -17.85 -5.97
N THR A 50 1.66 -17.46 -5.56
CA THR A 50 2.27 -17.83 -4.28
C THR A 50 1.99 -16.81 -3.16
N LEU A 51 1.36 -15.68 -3.47
CA LEU A 51 1.02 -14.64 -2.51
C LEU A 51 0.00 -15.15 -1.49
N LYS A 52 0.35 -15.04 -0.22
CA LYS A 52 -0.51 -15.39 0.93
C LYS A 52 -1.00 -14.16 1.67
N VAL A 53 -0.18 -13.10 1.71
CA VAL A 53 -0.48 -11.88 2.45
C VAL A 53 0.14 -10.68 1.74
N LEU A 54 -0.67 -9.64 1.52
CA LEU A 54 -0.18 -8.30 1.17
C LEU A 54 -0.12 -7.44 2.45
N VAL A 55 1.04 -6.81 2.69
CA VAL A 55 1.27 -5.89 3.81
C VAL A 55 1.49 -4.49 3.27
N LEU A 56 0.60 -3.56 3.62
CA LEU A 56 0.77 -2.14 3.33
C LEU A 56 1.52 -1.46 4.47
N THR A 57 2.55 -0.67 4.15
CA THR A 57 3.36 0.12 5.10
C THR A 57 3.64 1.52 4.53
N ALA A 58 4.19 2.43 5.34
CA ALA A 58 4.56 3.77 4.90
C ALA A 58 5.80 4.30 5.63
N GLU A 59 6.58 5.14 4.96
CA GLU A 59 7.63 5.93 5.57
C GLU A 59 7.07 7.16 6.29
N GLY A 60 7.78 7.56 7.36
CA GLY A 60 7.42 8.73 8.15
C GLY A 60 6.35 8.44 9.21
N LYS A 61 5.72 9.52 9.70
CA LYS A 61 4.86 9.47 10.88
C LYS A 61 3.44 8.96 10.59
N HIS A 62 2.96 9.14 9.35
CA HIS A 62 1.58 8.86 8.98
C HIS A 62 1.53 7.78 7.91
N PHE A 63 0.53 6.90 7.94
CA PHE A 63 0.34 5.94 6.86
C PHE A 63 -0.09 6.64 5.56
N SER A 64 -1.21 7.37 5.61
CA SER A 64 -1.70 8.26 4.56
C SER A 64 -2.73 9.21 5.17
N ALA A 65 -2.76 10.46 4.71
CA ALA A 65 -3.80 11.44 5.02
C ALA A 65 -4.98 11.43 4.02
N GLY A 66 -5.04 10.42 3.14
CA GLY A 66 -6.10 10.25 2.15
C GLY A 66 -5.71 10.71 0.75
N VAL A 67 -6.72 10.80 -0.12
CA VAL A 67 -6.57 11.22 -1.52
C VAL A 67 -6.45 12.74 -1.62
N ASP A 68 -5.61 13.22 -2.53
CA ASP A 68 -5.35 14.64 -2.71
C ASP A 68 -6.62 15.41 -3.12
N VAL A 69 -6.95 16.47 -2.37
CA VAL A 69 -8.07 17.36 -2.70
C VAL A 69 -7.81 18.11 -4.00
N ALA A 70 -6.54 18.36 -4.35
CA ALA A 70 -6.16 18.99 -5.62
C ALA A 70 -6.47 18.12 -6.85
N ASP A 71 -6.75 16.83 -6.67
CA ASP A 71 -7.18 15.92 -7.73
C ASP A 71 -8.73 15.77 -7.77
N HIS A 72 -9.46 16.42 -6.86
CA HIS A 72 -10.92 16.52 -6.88
C HIS A 72 -11.41 17.71 -7.73
N THR A 73 -10.82 17.91 -8.90
CA THR A 73 -11.30 18.89 -9.89
C THR A 73 -12.08 18.18 -11.01
N PRO A 74 -13.02 18.86 -11.70
CA PRO A 74 -13.81 18.23 -12.78
C PRO A 74 -12.94 17.59 -13.88
N GLU A 75 -11.76 18.15 -14.14
CA GLU A 75 -10.84 17.68 -15.18
C GLU A 75 -10.09 16.41 -14.77
N ARG A 76 -9.79 16.25 -13.47
CA ARG A 76 -8.98 15.14 -12.95
C ARG A 76 -9.81 14.01 -12.36
N VAL A 77 -11.01 14.31 -11.89
CA VAL A 77 -11.90 13.33 -11.25
C VAL A 77 -12.26 12.19 -12.21
N GLY A 78 -12.35 12.47 -13.52
CA GLY A 78 -12.61 11.48 -14.56
C GLY A 78 -11.50 10.43 -14.70
N GLU A 79 -10.26 10.80 -14.40
CA GLU A 79 -9.11 9.88 -14.37
C GLU A 79 -8.94 9.23 -12.99
N MET A 80 -9.19 9.98 -11.92
CA MET A 80 -9.03 9.53 -10.54
C MET A 80 -10.01 8.40 -10.18
N ILE A 81 -11.30 8.55 -10.51
CA ILE A 81 -12.33 7.58 -10.10
C ILE A 81 -12.03 6.17 -10.62
N PRO A 82 -11.74 5.94 -11.93
CA PRO A 82 -11.44 4.61 -12.42
C PRO A 82 -10.22 3.96 -11.75
N ILE A 83 -9.16 4.74 -11.49
CA ILE A 83 -7.94 4.24 -10.83
C ILE A 83 -8.27 3.84 -9.38
N PHE A 84 -8.95 4.72 -8.64
CA PHE A 84 -9.32 4.47 -7.25
C PHE A 84 -10.26 3.27 -7.11
N ASP A 85 -11.26 3.17 -7.99
CA ASP A 85 -12.21 2.06 -8.04
C ASP A 85 -11.50 0.73 -8.37
N ARG A 86 -10.52 0.74 -9.29
CA ARG A 86 -9.67 -0.43 -9.56
C ARG A 86 -8.83 -0.82 -8.34
N LEU A 87 -8.21 0.14 -7.67
CA LEU A 87 -7.43 -0.08 -6.46
C LEU A 87 -8.26 -0.76 -5.37
N CYS A 88 -9.47 -0.23 -5.09
CA CYS A 88 -10.37 -0.81 -4.11
C CYS A 88 -10.77 -2.25 -4.46
N ARG A 89 -11.07 -2.52 -5.74
CA ARG A 89 -11.39 -3.89 -6.20
C ARG A 89 -10.24 -4.86 -5.98
N LEU A 90 -9.02 -4.49 -6.37
CA LEU A 90 -7.85 -5.34 -6.17
C LEU A 90 -7.60 -5.64 -4.69
N LEU A 91 -7.68 -4.60 -3.84
CA LEU A 91 -7.53 -4.76 -2.39
C LEU A 91 -8.60 -5.67 -1.78
N SER A 92 -9.83 -5.64 -2.30
CA SER A 92 -10.93 -6.48 -1.80
C SER A 92 -10.80 -7.97 -2.14
N GLN A 93 -10.03 -8.30 -3.18
CA GLN A 93 -9.83 -9.68 -3.65
C GLN A 93 -8.63 -10.35 -3.00
N LEU A 94 -7.69 -9.56 -2.49
CA LEU A 94 -6.48 -10.07 -1.86
C LEU A 94 -6.70 -10.31 -0.35
N PRO A 95 -6.08 -11.35 0.23
CA PRO A 95 -5.90 -11.45 1.67
C PRO A 95 -4.96 -10.32 2.13
N CYS A 96 -5.53 -9.14 2.35
CA CYS A 96 -4.82 -7.92 2.70
C CYS A 96 -4.75 -7.76 4.22
N VAL A 97 -3.53 -7.61 4.74
CA VAL A 97 -3.28 -7.20 6.13
C VAL A 97 -2.68 -5.81 6.09
N ALA A 98 -3.53 -4.80 6.24
CA ALA A 98 -3.07 -3.42 6.36
C ALA A 98 -2.44 -3.21 7.74
N ARG A 99 -1.15 -2.89 7.80
CA ARG A 99 -0.48 -2.50 9.04
C ARG A 99 0.17 -1.13 8.88
N ALA A 100 -0.50 -0.10 9.40
CA ALA A 100 0.07 1.23 9.54
C ALA A 100 1.24 1.19 10.54
N VAL A 101 2.45 0.95 10.06
CA VAL A 101 3.69 1.15 10.83
C VAL A 101 4.34 2.41 10.32
N GLY A 102 4.20 3.51 11.05
CA GLY A 102 5.16 4.61 10.95
C GLY A 102 6.39 4.21 11.76
N SER A 103 7.48 3.83 11.09
CA SER A 103 8.76 3.57 11.78
C SER A 103 9.69 4.78 11.64
N PRO A 104 10.52 5.07 12.66
CA PRO A 104 11.49 6.14 12.60
C PRO A 104 12.55 5.80 11.55
N SER A 105 12.84 6.77 10.68
CA SER A 105 14.10 6.96 9.95
C SER A 105 15.10 5.79 9.98
N GLY A 106 15.29 5.12 8.84
CA GLY A 106 16.53 4.42 8.50
C GLY A 106 16.78 3.10 9.23
N GLY A 107 16.51 1.98 8.56
CA GLY A 107 17.07 0.70 8.98
C GLY A 107 16.62 -0.43 8.07
N GLN A 108 17.59 -1.08 7.43
CA GLN A 108 17.43 -2.40 6.81
C GLN A 108 17.22 -3.46 7.91
N GLY A 109 16.15 -3.33 8.69
CA GLY A 109 15.79 -4.28 9.72
C GLY A 109 15.16 -5.50 9.06
N GLN A 110 15.86 -6.64 9.12
CA GLN A 110 15.34 -7.94 8.68
C GLN A 110 13.95 -8.18 9.28
N TRP A 111 12.92 -8.11 8.44
CA TRP A 111 11.55 -8.35 8.89
C TRP A 111 11.27 -9.84 9.05
N ARG A 112 10.67 -10.22 10.17
CA ARG A 112 10.09 -11.54 10.38
C ARG A 112 8.58 -11.46 10.23
N ALA A 113 8.02 -12.26 9.31
CA ALA A 113 6.59 -12.49 9.26
C ALA A 113 6.15 -13.11 10.57
N THR A 114 5.38 -12.37 11.35
CA THR A 114 4.62 -12.95 12.46
C THR A 114 3.20 -13.14 11.95
N PRO A 115 2.72 -14.38 11.74
CA PRO A 115 1.32 -14.61 11.41
C PRO A 115 0.46 -14.19 12.61
N GLY A 116 -0.47 -13.26 12.41
CA GLY A 116 -1.49 -12.90 13.41
C GLY A 116 -1.63 -11.40 13.64
N ILE A 117 -2.73 -10.81 13.15
CA ILE A 117 -3.87 -10.40 13.98
C ILE A 117 -5.06 -10.16 13.04
N LEU A 118 -5.91 -11.20 12.94
CA LEU A 118 -7.35 -11.02 12.89
C LEU A 118 -7.80 -10.57 14.29
N GLY A 119 -8.78 -9.67 14.33
CA GLY A 119 -9.37 -9.01 15.50
C GLY A 119 -9.12 -9.63 16.88
N GLN A 120 -8.41 -8.87 17.73
CA GLN A 120 -8.54 -8.92 19.19
C GLN A 120 -8.12 -7.53 19.73
N ASP A 121 -8.97 -6.52 19.60
CA ASP A 121 -8.93 -5.36 20.51
C ASP A 121 -10.34 -4.84 20.75
N LEU A 122 -11.14 -5.72 21.36
CA LEU A 122 -12.34 -5.37 22.11
C LEU A 122 -12.24 -6.14 23.42
N ARG A 123 -11.47 -5.60 24.39
CA ARG A 123 -11.69 -5.68 25.83
C ARG A 123 -10.49 -5.07 26.58
N GLY A 124 -10.71 -3.87 27.08
CA GLY A 124 -9.99 -3.22 28.17
C GLY A 124 -10.95 -2.25 28.82
#